data_AF-A0A3M6Z0I9-F1
#
_entry.id   AF-A0A3M6Z0I9-F1
#
_cell.length_a   1.000
_cell.length_b   1.000
_cell.length_c   1.000
_cell.angle_alpha   90.00
_cell.angle_beta   90.00
_cell.angle_gamma   90.00
#
_symmetry.space_group_name_H-M   'P 1'
#
loop_
_entity.id
_entity.type
_entity.pdbx_description
1 polymer ?
#
loop_
_entity_poly.entity_id
_entity_poly.type
_entity_poly.pdbx_seq_one_letter_code
_entity_poly.pdbx_strand_id
1 'polypeptide(L)'
;MAHRIISQVVFTGARVFGRAFAEAYKQASASQKFAAAGNAQAGNTAASSGLTLDEACRILNVAPPKGGQGSVEKTHEQFKRLFDMNDPKRGGSFYLQSKVLRARERIEMEAQRLRRSEQQQARQANQQQQQQQSSSSSSEQQPPSS
;
A
#
# COMPACT_ATOMS: atom_id res chain seq x y z
N MET A 1 -38.88 43.97 9.59
CA MET A 1 -37.65 43.75 10.40
C MET A 1 -37.20 42.28 10.44
N ALA A 2 -38.10 41.28 10.48
CA ALA A 2 -37.72 39.86 10.59
C ALA A 2 -36.95 39.27 9.37
N HIS A 3 -37.27 39.72 8.14
CA HIS A 3 -36.61 39.20 6.92
C HIS A 3 -35.12 39.55 6.82
N ARG A 4 -34.68 40.65 7.46
CA ARG A 4 -33.25 41.04 7.48
C ARG A 4 -32.43 40.16 8.42
N ILE A 5 -33.02 39.69 9.51
CA ILE A 5 -32.35 38.81 10.47
C ILE A 5 -32.24 37.40 9.87
N ILE A 6 -33.29 36.90 9.23
CA ILE A 6 -33.29 35.58 8.57
C ILE A 6 -32.26 35.55 7.44
N SER A 7 -32.21 36.58 6.59
CA SER A 7 -31.23 36.62 5.49
C SER A 7 -29.79 36.70 6.00
N GLN A 8 -29.54 37.41 7.11
CA GLN A 8 -28.22 37.54 7.71
C GLN A 8 -27.72 36.24 8.36
N VAL A 9 -28.62 35.47 9.00
CA VAL A 9 -28.31 34.15 9.57
C VAL A 9 -27.99 33.14 8.46
N VAL A 10 -28.77 33.13 7.39
CA VAL A 10 -28.55 32.23 6.24
C VAL A 10 -27.23 32.52 5.53
N PHE A 11 -26.92 33.81 5.26
CA PHE A 11 -25.68 34.19 4.59
C PHE A 11 -24.43 33.87 5.43
N THR A 12 -24.53 34.06 6.74
CA THR A 12 -23.42 33.79 7.67
C THR A 12 -23.21 32.28 7.84
N GLY A 13 -24.30 31.51 7.99
CA GLY A 13 -24.24 30.05 8.05
C GLY A 13 -23.66 29.43 6.77
N ALA A 14 -24.10 29.89 5.59
CA ALA A 14 -23.63 29.38 4.31
C ALA A 14 -22.11 29.56 4.10
N ARG A 15 -21.51 30.67 4.58
CA ARG A 15 -20.05 30.88 4.50
C ARG A 15 -19.26 29.94 5.40
N VAL A 16 -19.75 29.65 6.60
CA VAL A 16 -19.04 28.81 7.58
C VAL A 16 -19.06 27.36 7.12
N PHE A 17 -20.23 26.84 6.75
CA PHE A 17 -20.34 25.47 6.26
C PHE A 17 -19.69 25.30 4.88
N GLY A 18 -19.85 26.26 3.96
CA GLY A 18 -19.30 26.18 2.61
C GLY A 18 -17.77 26.07 2.55
N ARG A 19 -17.03 26.78 3.42
CA ARG A 19 -15.57 26.68 3.49
C ARG A 19 -15.10 25.32 3.98
N ALA A 20 -15.74 24.77 5.00
CA ALA A 20 -15.41 23.45 5.53
C ALA A 20 -15.65 22.33 4.49
N PHE A 21 -16.76 22.39 3.73
CA PHE A 21 -17.01 21.45 2.63
C PHE A 21 -16.01 21.61 1.48
N ALA A 22 -15.63 22.85 1.13
CA ALA A 22 -14.65 23.09 0.07
C ALA A 22 -13.24 22.61 0.45
N GLU A 23 -12.82 22.81 1.70
CA GLU A 23 -11.53 22.31 2.21
C GLU A 23 -11.52 20.79 2.27
N ALA A 24 -12.59 20.16 2.77
CA ALA A 24 -12.74 18.71 2.75
C ALA A 24 -12.74 18.13 1.32
N TYR A 25 -13.43 18.79 0.37
CA TYR A 25 -13.44 18.38 -1.04
C TYR A 25 -12.07 18.55 -1.71
N LYS A 26 -11.35 19.64 -1.40
CA LYS A 26 -9.96 19.83 -1.84
C LYS A 26 -9.03 18.76 -1.27
N GLN A 27 -9.21 18.38 0.00
CA GLN A 27 -8.41 17.34 0.63
C GLN A 27 -8.73 15.94 0.07
N ALA A 28 -10.00 15.63 -0.20
CA ALA A 28 -10.41 14.39 -0.84
C ALA A 28 -9.89 14.30 -2.30
N SER A 29 -10.02 15.37 -3.08
CA SER A 29 -9.54 15.40 -4.47
C SER A 29 -8.02 15.41 -4.60
N ALA A 30 -7.29 16.07 -3.69
CA ALA A 30 -5.84 15.99 -3.64
C ALA A 30 -5.37 14.56 -3.32
N SER A 31 -6.00 13.91 -2.32
CA SER A 31 -5.70 12.52 -1.96
C SER A 31 -5.98 11.56 -3.13
N GLN A 32 -7.03 11.80 -3.92
CA GLN A 32 -7.34 11.03 -5.12
C GLN A 32 -6.27 11.22 -6.22
N LYS A 33 -5.72 12.42 -6.39
CA LYS A 33 -4.67 12.70 -7.38
C LYS A 33 -3.33 12.07 -7.01
N PHE A 34 -2.96 12.06 -5.73
CA PHE A 34 -1.76 11.34 -5.26
C PHE A 34 -1.93 9.82 -5.32
N ALA A 35 -3.15 9.29 -5.14
CA ALA A 35 -3.44 7.88 -5.32
C ALA A 35 -3.43 7.43 -6.80
N ALA A 36 -3.72 8.33 -7.74
CA ALA A 36 -3.73 8.05 -9.18
C ALA A 36 -2.32 8.04 -9.81
N ALA A 37 -1.40 8.88 -9.35
CA ALA A 37 -0.05 8.97 -9.91
C ALA A 37 0.86 7.75 -9.58
N GLY A 38 0.52 6.98 -8.53
CA GLY A 38 1.27 5.79 -8.11
C GLY A 38 0.66 4.44 -8.52
N ASN A 39 -0.52 4.41 -9.13
CA ASN A 39 -1.32 3.17 -9.33
C ASN A 39 -1.65 2.81 -10.79
N ALA A 40 -1.09 3.50 -11.78
CA ALA A 40 -1.39 3.21 -13.20
C ALA A 40 -0.96 1.80 -13.66
N GLN A 41 -0.17 1.06 -12.88
CA GLN A 41 0.24 -0.33 -13.19
C GLN A 41 -0.39 -1.41 -12.30
N ALA A 42 -1.18 -1.05 -11.28
CA ALA A 42 -1.79 -2.00 -10.35
C ALA A 42 -3.31 -1.94 -10.46
N GLY A 43 -3.81 -2.47 -11.57
CA GLY A 43 -5.25 -2.56 -11.83
C GLY A 43 -6.02 -3.17 -10.66
N ASN A 44 -7.00 -2.40 -10.19
CA ASN A 44 -8.32 -2.90 -9.78
C ASN A 44 -8.52 -3.71 -8.48
N THR A 45 -7.61 -3.76 -7.50
CA THR A 45 -7.90 -4.48 -6.23
C THR A 45 -7.99 -3.63 -4.96
N ALA A 46 -7.71 -2.33 -5.00
CA ALA A 46 -7.62 -1.51 -3.79
C ALA A 46 -8.87 -0.67 -3.46
N ALA A 47 -9.85 -0.51 -4.36
CA ALA A 47 -10.82 0.58 -4.24
C ALA A 47 -12.29 0.20 -3.98
N SER A 48 -12.67 -1.08 -3.84
CA SER A 48 -14.07 -1.39 -3.46
C SER A 48 -14.29 -2.52 -2.44
N SER A 49 -13.30 -3.35 -2.09
CA SER A 49 -13.42 -4.38 -1.03
C SER A 49 -12.04 -4.91 -0.55
N GLY A 50 -10.97 -4.17 -0.78
CA GLY A 50 -9.59 -4.62 -0.64
C GLY A 50 -9.16 -4.73 0.82
N LEU A 51 -8.95 -5.94 1.29
CA LEU A 51 -8.47 -6.26 2.63
C LEU A 51 -7.08 -5.63 2.87
N THR A 52 -6.93 -4.81 3.91
CA THR A 52 -5.66 -4.12 4.20
C THR A 52 -4.60 -5.09 4.72
N LEU A 53 -3.31 -4.72 4.64
CA LEU A 53 -2.24 -5.58 5.17
C LEU A 53 -2.39 -5.80 6.68
N ASP A 54 -2.73 -4.75 7.41
CA ASP A 54 -2.93 -4.80 8.86
C ASP A 54 -4.10 -5.71 9.23
N GLU A 55 -5.23 -5.62 8.52
CA GLU A 55 -6.34 -6.56 8.67
C GLU A 55 -5.93 -8.00 8.34
N ALA A 56 -5.15 -8.22 7.28
CA ALA A 56 -4.66 -9.55 6.92
C ALA A 56 -3.82 -10.18 8.02
N CYS A 57 -2.88 -9.41 8.56
CA CYS A 57 -2.01 -9.80 9.66
C CYS A 57 -2.82 -10.14 10.91
N ARG A 58 -3.87 -9.38 11.22
CA ARG A 58 -4.77 -9.65 12.35
C ARG A 58 -5.61 -10.90 12.13
N ILE A 59 -6.17 -11.10 10.93
CA ILE A 59 -6.98 -12.29 10.60
C ILE A 59 -6.17 -13.57 10.76
N LEU A 60 -4.92 -13.58 10.28
CA LEU A 60 -4.04 -14.75 10.38
C LEU A 60 -3.20 -14.79 11.66
N ASN A 61 -3.30 -13.76 12.52
CA ASN A 61 -2.50 -13.60 13.74
C ASN A 61 -1.00 -13.77 13.49
N VAL A 62 -0.47 -13.00 12.53
CA VAL A 62 0.95 -13.01 12.15
C VAL A 62 1.51 -11.60 12.10
N ALA A 63 2.82 -11.48 12.27
CA ALA A 63 3.50 -10.20 12.10
C ALA A 63 3.59 -9.80 10.62
N PRO A 64 3.64 -8.50 10.30
CA PRO A 64 3.89 -8.04 8.94
C PRO A 64 5.20 -8.61 8.38
N PRO A 65 5.26 -8.96 7.08
CA PRO A 65 6.47 -9.47 6.47
C PRO A 65 7.59 -8.43 6.55
N LYS A 66 8.65 -8.71 7.32
CA LYS A 66 9.89 -7.93 7.34
C LYS A 66 10.88 -8.57 6.36
N GLY A 67 11.44 -7.78 5.45
CA GLY A 67 12.44 -8.22 4.47
C GLY A 67 12.00 -9.39 3.58
N GLY A 68 10.71 -9.47 3.24
CA GLY A 68 10.16 -10.50 2.34
C GLY A 68 10.15 -11.96 2.85
N GLN A 69 10.63 -12.27 4.06
CA GLN A 69 10.80 -13.65 4.51
C GLN A 69 10.16 -13.98 5.87
N GLY A 70 10.16 -13.06 6.85
CA GLY A 70 9.94 -13.40 8.26
C GLY A 70 8.55 -13.92 8.68
N SER A 71 7.56 -14.00 7.79
CA SER A 71 6.17 -14.34 8.15
C SER A 71 5.51 -15.39 7.25
N VAL A 72 6.16 -15.85 6.17
CA VAL A 72 5.48 -16.66 5.14
C VAL A 72 5.10 -18.06 5.64
N GLU A 73 5.99 -18.72 6.39
CA GLU A 73 5.73 -20.06 6.93
C GLU A 73 4.59 -20.04 7.96
N LYS A 74 4.65 -19.13 8.94
CA LYS A 74 3.58 -18.92 9.93
C LYS A 74 2.26 -18.51 9.28
N THR A 75 2.30 -17.72 8.20
CA THR A 75 1.12 -17.36 7.42
C THR A 75 0.46 -18.61 6.83
N HIS A 76 1.25 -19.53 6.27
CA HIS A 76 0.74 -20.76 5.69
C HIS A 76 0.14 -21.71 6.75
N GLU A 77 0.83 -21.86 7.89
CA GLU A 77 0.35 -22.68 9.01
C GLU A 77 -0.99 -22.17 9.54
N GLN A 78 -1.08 -20.86 9.82
CA GLN A 78 -2.31 -20.26 10.33
C GLN A 78 -3.43 -20.24 9.29
N PHE A 79 -3.09 -20.01 8.02
CA PHE A 79 -4.03 -20.14 6.92
C PHE A 79 -4.65 -21.53 6.91
N LYS A 80 -3.84 -22.61 6.91
CA LYS A 80 -4.34 -23.98 6.87
C LYS A 80 -5.28 -24.27 8.04
N ARG A 81 -4.84 -23.93 9.27
CA ARG A 81 -5.62 -24.12 10.48
C ARG A 81 -6.98 -23.41 10.42
N LEU A 82 -6.98 -22.12 10.11
CA LEU A 82 -8.21 -21.31 10.08
C LEU A 82 -9.11 -21.65 8.88
N PHE A 83 -8.54 -22.02 7.74
CA PHE A 83 -9.29 -22.39 6.55
C PHE A 83 -10.04 -23.71 6.75
N ASP A 84 -9.38 -24.72 7.34
CA ASP A 84 -9.97 -26.04 7.62
C ASP A 84 -11.02 -25.96 8.74
N MET A 85 -10.80 -25.12 9.76
CA MET A 85 -11.76 -24.88 10.84
C MET A 85 -13.03 -24.17 10.35
N ASN A 86 -12.95 -23.38 9.28
CA ASN A 86 -14.07 -22.64 8.72
C ASN A 86 -14.68 -23.30 7.49
N ASP A 87 -14.37 -24.56 7.20
CA ASP A 87 -14.95 -25.30 6.07
C ASP A 87 -16.50 -25.33 6.16
N PRO A 88 -17.22 -24.75 5.17
CA PRO A 88 -18.68 -24.76 5.14
C PRO A 88 -19.28 -26.17 5.19
N LYS A 89 -18.57 -27.17 4.65
CA LYS A 89 -19.03 -28.57 4.67
C LYS A 89 -19.02 -29.17 6.07
N ARG A 90 -18.26 -28.57 7.00
CA ARG A 90 -18.12 -28.99 8.39
C ARG A 90 -18.85 -28.05 9.36
N GLY A 91 -19.79 -27.24 8.85
CA GLY A 91 -20.53 -26.26 9.65
C GLY A 91 -19.80 -24.93 9.87
N GLY A 92 -18.70 -24.69 9.16
CA GLY A 92 -18.00 -23.41 9.16
C GLY A 92 -18.70 -22.34 8.30
N SER A 93 -18.15 -21.12 8.30
CA SER A 93 -18.68 -20.01 7.50
C SER A 93 -17.89 -19.81 6.22
N PHE A 94 -18.56 -19.89 5.07
CA PHE A 94 -17.96 -19.57 3.77
C PHE A 94 -17.39 -18.15 3.73
N TYR A 95 -18.04 -17.20 4.41
CA TYR A 95 -17.56 -15.84 4.51
C TYR A 95 -16.23 -15.76 5.26
N LEU A 96 -16.13 -16.43 6.42
CA LEU A 96 -14.90 -16.45 7.21
C LEU A 96 -13.77 -17.18 6.49
N GLN A 97 -14.07 -18.33 5.87
CA GLN A 97 -13.12 -19.06 5.04
C GLN A 97 -12.60 -18.18 3.88
N SER A 98 -13.50 -17.44 3.21
CA SER A 98 -13.13 -16.50 2.16
C SER A 98 -12.25 -15.36 2.69
N LYS A 99 -12.51 -14.83 3.90
CA LYS A 99 -11.66 -13.80 4.53
C LYS A 99 -10.27 -14.31 4.87
N VAL A 100 -10.16 -15.54 5.36
CA VAL A 100 -8.88 -16.21 5.64
C VAL A 100 -8.06 -16.38 4.36
N LEU A 101 -8.70 -16.78 3.25
CA LEU A 101 -8.04 -16.88 1.94
C LEU A 101 -7.53 -15.51 1.46
N ARG A 102 -8.38 -14.48 1.51
CA ARG A 102 -8.01 -13.12 1.09
C ARG A 102 -6.87 -12.54 1.94
N ALA A 103 -6.85 -12.85 3.24
CA ALA A 103 -5.75 -12.45 4.13
C ALA A 103 -4.42 -13.08 3.70
N ARG A 104 -4.41 -14.38 3.37
CA ARG A 104 -3.18 -15.05 2.88
C ARG A 104 -2.67 -14.40 1.59
N GLU A 105 -3.56 -14.24 0.60
CA GLU A 105 -3.23 -13.61 -0.68
C GLU A 105 -2.64 -12.21 -0.49
N ARG A 106 -3.20 -11.43 0.45
CA ARG A 106 -2.74 -10.06 0.75
C ARG A 106 -1.33 -10.02 1.33
N ILE A 107 -1.01 -10.94 2.25
CA ILE A 107 0.32 -11.04 2.87
C ILE A 107 1.36 -11.56 1.86
N GLU A 108 1.02 -12.58 1.07
CA GLU A 108 1.89 -13.13 0.01
C GLU A 108 2.23 -12.06 -1.03
N MET A 109 1.26 -11.22 -1.39
CA MET A 109 1.47 -10.10 -2.30
C MET A 109 2.49 -9.08 -1.76
N GLU A 110 2.42 -8.70 -0.47
CA GLU A 110 3.43 -7.81 0.11
C GLU A 110 4.80 -8.47 0.24
N ALA A 111 4.85 -9.73 0.66
CA ALA A 111 6.11 -10.46 0.75
C ALA A 111 6.82 -10.50 -0.61
N GLN A 112 6.06 -10.74 -1.69
CA GLN A 112 6.60 -10.74 -3.04
C GLN A 112 6.99 -9.33 -3.51
N ARG A 113 6.23 -8.30 -3.15
CA ARG A 113 6.57 -6.90 -3.44
C ARG A 113 7.90 -6.51 -2.79
N LEU A 114 8.10 -6.86 -1.51
CA LEU A 114 9.32 -6.57 -0.76
C LEU A 114 10.54 -7.28 -1.38
N ARG A 115 10.42 -8.57 -1.71
CA ARG A 115 11.50 -9.31 -2.39
C ARG A 115 11.88 -8.68 -3.73
N ARG A 116 10.91 -8.24 -4.53
CA ARG A 116 11.18 -7.57 -5.80
C ARG A 116 11.88 -6.23 -5.58
N SER A 117 11.46 -5.44 -4.59
CA SER A 117 12.13 -4.16 -4.30
C SER A 117 13.57 -4.35 -3.83
N GLU A 118 13.85 -5.36 -3.00
CA GLU A 118 15.21 -5.68 -2.55
C GLU A 118 16.11 -6.10 -3.72
N GLN A 119 15.61 -6.97 -4.60
CA GLN A 119 16.35 -7.39 -5.80
C GLN A 119 16.62 -6.22 -6.75
N GLN A 120 15.67 -5.30 -6.91
CA GLN A 120 15.85 -4.10 -7.73
C GLN A 120 16.90 -3.16 -7.12
N GLN A 121 16.86 -2.93 -5.82
CA GLN A 121 17.86 -2.11 -5.11
C GLN A 121 19.26 -2.73 -5.21
N ALA A 122 19.39 -4.04 -5.03
CA ALA A 122 20.67 -4.75 -5.19
C ALA A 122 21.23 -4.63 -6.61
N ARG A 123 20.38 -4.75 -7.64
CA ARG A 123 20.78 -4.56 -9.04
C ARG A 123 21.24 -3.14 -9.33
N GLN A 124 20.53 -2.14 -8.80
CA GLN A 124 20.89 -0.73 -8.96
C GLN A 124 22.21 -0.41 -8.26
N ALA A 125 22.42 -0.92 -7.04
CA ALA A 125 23.67 -0.74 -6.31
C ALA A 125 24.88 -1.34 -7.05
N ASN A 126 24.73 -2.54 -7.62
CA ASN A 126 25.80 -3.18 -8.40
C ASN A 126 26.12 -2.42 -9.70
N GLN A 127 25.10 -1.87 -10.38
CA GLN A 127 25.30 -1.03 -11.57
C GLN A 127 26.04 0.27 -11.24
N GLN A 128 25.73 0.91 -10.11
CA GLN A 128 26.42 2.13 -9.67
C GLN A 128 27.90 1.87 -9.32
N GLN A 129 28.20 0.74 -8.68
CA GLN A 129 29.60 0.36 -8.39
C GLN A 129 30.43 0.10 -9.65
N GLN A 130 29.85 -0.59 -10.65
CA GLN A 130 30.55 -0.82 -11.92
C GLN A 130 30.83 0.49 -12.69
N GLN A 131 29.89 1.43 -12.70
CA GLN A 131 30.09 2.74 -13.33
C GLN A 131 31.24 3.52 -12.67
N GLN A 132 31.30 3.54 -11.33
CA GLN A 132 32.36 4.24 -10.59
C GLN A 132 33.75 3.65 -10.87
N GLN A 133 33.88 2.32 -10.92
CA GLN A 133 35.16 1.65 -11.23
C GLN A 133 35.60 1.87 -12.69
N SER A 134 34.67 1.91 -13.64
CA SER A 134 35.01 2.23 -15.03
C SER A 134 35.48 3.69 -15.20
N SER A 135 34.90 4.65 -14.46
CA SER A 135 35.32 6.05 -14.52
C SER A 135 36.68 6.33 -13.90
N SER A 136 37.06 5.63 -12.82
CA SER A 136 38.39 5.79 -12.19
C SER A 136 39.51 5.15 -13.00
N SER A 137 39.21 4.12 -13.79
CA SER A 137 40.20 3.43 -14.63
C SER A 137 40.59 4.23 -15.88
N SER A 138 39.70 5.09 -16.39
CA SER A 138 39.97 5.94 -17.56
C SER A 138 40.75 7.23 -17.24
N SER A 139 40.79 7.68 -15.99
CA SER A 139 41.55 8.86 -15.57
C SER A 139 43.06 8.62 -15.38
N GLU A 140 43.51 7.36 -15.35
CA GLU A 140 44.90 6.99 -15.04
C GLU A 140 45.78 6.72 -16.28
N GLN A 141 45.25 6.89 -17.49
CA GLN A 141 45.94 6.62 -18.76
C GLN A 141 46.30 7.88 -19.59
N GLN A 142 46.33 9.08 -18.98
CA GLN A 142 46.98 10.21 -19.64
C GLN A 142 48.50 10.13 -19.37
N PRO A 143 49.34 9.84 -20.39
CA PRO A 143 50.79 9.85 -20.19
C PRO A 143 51.24 11.27 -19.84
N PRO A 144 52.27 11.43 -18.98
CA PRO A 144 52.81 12.75 -18.66
C PRO A 144 53.32 13.38 -19.96
N SER A 145 52.76 14.54 -20.31
CA SER A 145 53.25 15.39 -21.38
C SER A 145 54.69 15.80 -21.07
N SER A 146 55.64 15.35 -21.90
CA SER A 146 57.04 15.81 -21.91
C SER A 146 57.17 17.16 -22.59
#